data_AF-A0A6M3IF18-F1
#
_entry.id   AF-A0A6M3IF18-F1
#
_cell.length_a   1.000
_cell.length_b   1.000
_cell.length_c   1.000
_cell.angle_alpha   90.00
_cell.angle_beta   90.00
_cell.angle_gamma   90.00
#
_symmetry.space_group_name_H-M   'P 1'
#
loop_
_entity.id
_entity.type
_entity.pdbx_description
1 polymer ?
#
loop_
_entity_poly.entity_id
_entity_poly.type
_entity_poly.pdbx_seq_one_letter_code
_entity_poly.pdbx_strand_id
1 'polypeptide(L)'
;MCKLQSPITSTKPDITFYEIGWQTVESEFDALDIHIPLGLFDAFQPYYYTTLWGIKEAVKYCGKVYPFPKYKTASMDCDDFAVLMKGLMSAEFGINDFGIALGVTPQGYHAFNISRVEDRRVLIEPQTGEVFEIGEKGYQCDKVIQ
;
A
#
# COMPACT_ATOMS: atom_id res chain seq x y z
N MET A 1 -24.18 23.63 -14.41
CA MET A 1 -23.28 24.37 -13.49
C MET A 1 -22.23 23.39 -12.97
N CYS A 2 -20.97 23.55 -13.38
CA CYS A 2 -19.85 22.82 -12.80
C CYS A 2 -19.55 23.47 -11.44
N LYS A 3 -19.79 22.77 -10.32
CA LYS A 3 -19.34 23.25 -9.02
C LYS A 3 -17.83 23.10 -8.98
N LEU A 4 -17.09 24.21 -9.05
CA LEU A 4 -15.68 24.22 -8.70
C LEU A 4 -15.54 23.65 -7.28
N GLN A 5 -14.91 22.49 -7.15
CA GLN A 5 -14.51 21.98 -5.85
C GLN A 5 -13.51 22.99 -5.27
N SER A 6 -13.79 23.45 -4.05
CA SER A 6 -12.84 24.26 -3.29
C SER A 6 -11.49 23.52 -3.22
N PRO A 7 -10.35 24.23 -3.32
CA PRO A 7 -9.05 23.59 -3.25
C PRO A 7 -8.91 22.80 -1.95
N ILE A 8 -8.55 21.53 -2.05
CA ILE A 8 -8.28 20.67 -0.89
C ILE A 8 -6.96 21.15 -0.29
N THR A 9 -7.03 21.90 0.80
CA THR A 9 -5.85 22.43 1.52
C THR A 9 -5.31 21.42 2.53
N SER A 10 -4.96 20.20 2.10
CA SER A 10 -4.13 19.33 2.94
C SER A 10 -2.67 19.57 2.63
N THR A 11 -1.93 20.08 3.61
CA THR A 11 -0.48 20.08 3.58
C THR A 11 0.00 18.63 3.51
N LYS A 12 0.91 18.35 2.57
CA LYS A 12 1.58 17.05 2.46
C LYS A 12 2.40 16.79 3.74
N PRO A 13 2.25 15.63 4.38
CA PRO A 13 3.01 15.33 5.59
C PRO A 13 4.49 15.21 5.23
N ASP A 14 5.33 15.78 6.09
CA ASP A 14 6.78 15.55 6.06
C ASP A 14 7.06 14.23 6.77
N ILE A 15 7.54 13.24 6.03
CA ILE A 15 7.76 11.87 6.53
C ILE A 15 9.23 11.49 6.38
N THR A 16 9.71 10.67 7.31
CA THR A 16 11.09 10.14 7.28
C THR A 16 11.17 8.93 6.37
N PHE A 17 12.19 8.89 5.52
CA PHE A 17 12.46 7.78 4.62
C PHE A 17 13.63 6.94 5.11
N TYR A 18 13.51 5.65 4.84
CA TYR A 18 14.54 4.65 5.04
C TYR A 18 14.69 3.86 3.74
N GLU A 19 15.87 3.30 3.52
CA GLU A 19 16.16 2.44 2.39
C GLU A 19 16.47 1.02 2.86
N ILE A 20 16.13 0.04 2.03
CA ILE A 20 16.46 -1.36 2.23
C ILE A 20 16.86 -2.00 0.88
N GLY A 21 17.74 -2.99 0.93
CA GLY A 21 18.14 -3.73 -0.27
C GLY A 21 17.05 -4.68 -0.76
N TRP A 22 16.94 -4.84 -2.07
CA TRP A 22 15.98 -5.75 -2.71
C TRP A 22 16.09 -7.20 -2.20
N GLN A 23 17.29 -7.69 -1.87
CA GLN A 23 17.46 -9.04 -1.33
C GLN A 23 16.78 -9.21 0.05
N THR A 24 16.77 -8.16 0.85
CA THR A 24 16.11 -8.19 2.15
C THR A 24 14.58 -8.16 1.99
N VAL A 25 14.08 -7.42 1.00
CA VAL A 25 12.67 -7.44 0.63
C VAL A 25 12.24 -8.86 0.22
N GLU A 26 12.98 -9.52 -0.66
CA GLU A 26 12.72 -10.92 -1.04
C GLU A 26 12.78 -11.85 0.17
N SER A 27 13.84 -11.76 0.98
CA SER A 27 14.01 -12.62 2.16
C SER A 27 12.87 -12.46 3.18
N GLU A 28 12.31 -11.26 3.30
CA GLU A 28 11.17 -11.00 4.18
C GLU A 28 9.88 -11.62 3.66
N PHE A 29 9.61 -11.50 2.36
CA PHE A 29 8.46 -12.15 1.76
C PHE A 29 8.57 -13.67 1.81
N ASP A 30 9.76 -14.23 1.54
CA ASP A 30 10.04 -15.66 1.68
C ASP A 30 9.83 -16.13 3.13
N ALA A 31 10.31 -15.37 4.12
CA ALA A 31 10.16 -15.71 5.54
C ALA A 31 8.69 -15.67 6.01
N LEU A 32 7.84 -14.92 5.30
CA LEU A 32 6.40 -14.81 5.55
C LEU A 32 5.57 -15.81 4.73
N ASP A 33 6.19 -16.66 3.92
CA ASP A 33 5.50 -17.55 2.96
C ASP A 33 4.62 -16.76 1.97
N ILE A 34 5.06 -15.56 1.58
CA ILE A 34 4.38 -14.68 0.61
C ILE A 34 5.12 -14.75 -0.73
N HIS A 35 4.42 -15.17 -1.77
CA HIS A 35 5.02 -15.36 -3.09
C HIS A 35 5.08 -14.05 -3.89
N ILE A 36 6.19 -13.81 -4.60
CA ILE A 36 6.35 -12.68 -5.52
C ILE A 36 6.31 -13.20 -6.97
N PRO A 37 5.13 -13.42 -7.57
CA PRO A 37 4.99 -14.17 -8.83
C PRO A 37 5.71 -13.54 -10.03
N LEU A 38 5.97 -12.23 -10.00
CA LEU A 38 6.62 -11.49 -11.09
C LEU A 38 8.04 -11.04 -10.74
N GLY A 39 8.56 -11.44 -9.58
CA GLY A 39 9.77 -10.87 -8.98
C GLY A 39 9.59 -9.42 -8.54
N LEU A 40 10.69 -8.84 -8.06
CA LEU A 40 10.77 -7.43 -7.68
C LEU A 40 11.00 -6.54 -8.91
N PHE A 41 10.11 -5.59 -9.18
CA PHE A 41 10.25 -4.70 -10.35
C PHE A 41 11.41 -3.71 -10.24
N ASP A 42 11.79 -3.37 -9.01
CA ASP A 42 12.98 -2.56 -8.71
C ASP A 42 14.14 -3.43 -8.21
N ALA A 43 14.22 -4.70 -8.64
CA ALA A 43 15.38 -5.55 -8.36
C ALA A 43 16.68 -4.81 -8.73
N PHE A 44 17.72 -5.00 -7.91
CA PHE A 44 19.01 -4.29 -8.01
C PHE A 44 18.99 -2.80 -7.68
N GLN A 45 17.85 -2.25 -7.22
CA GLN A 45 17.75 -0.89 -6.68
C GLN A 45 17.33 -0.91 -5.19
N PRO A 46 17.50 0.20 -4.46
CA PRO A 46 16.94 0.34 -3.12
C PRO A 46 15.42 0.41 -3.13
N TYR A 47 14.83 -0.12 -2.06
CA TYR A 47 13.42 0.02 -1.72
C TYR A 47 13.27 1.04 -0.59
N TYR A 48 12.42 2.04 -0.77
CA TYR A 48 12.17 3.14 0.15
C TYR A 48 10.88 2.89 0.92
N TYR A 49 10.98 3.02 2.23
CA TYR A 49 9.89 2.84 3.17
C TYR A 49 9.91 3.91 4.26
N THR A 50 8.93 3.90 5.16
CA THR A 50 8.79 4.90 6.22
C THR A 50 8.37 4.26 7.54
N THR A 51 8.18 5.06 8.59
CA THR A 51 7.69 4.60 9.89
C THR A 51 6.20 4.25 9.84
N LEU A 52 5.68 3.59 10.90
CA LEU A 52 4.24 3.35 11.02
C LEU A 52 3.42 4.66 11.02
N TRP A 53 3.96 5.73 11.60
CA TRP A 53 3.33 7.04 11.54
C TRP A 53 3.35 7.60 10.11
N GLY A 54 4.50 7.51 9.43
CA GLY A 54 4.67 8.01 8.06
C GLY A 54 3.71 7.35 7.09
N ILE A 55 3.56 6.01 7.16
CA ILE A 55 2.66 5.28 6.25
C ILE A 55 1.21 5.66 6.47
N LYS A 56 0.79 5.83 7.75
CA LYS A 56 -0.59 6.22 8.09
C LYS A 56 -0.91 7.62 7.60
N GLU A 57 -0.03 8.59 7.81
CA GLU A 57 -0.27 9.96 7.34
C GLU A 57 -0.17 10.08 5.82
N ALA A 58 0.69 9.30 5.15
CA ALA A 58 0.77 9.25 3.70
C ALA A 58 -0.51 8.68 3.06
N VAL A 59 -1.00 7.53 3.54
CA VAL A 59 -2.25 6.91 3.07
C VAL A 59 -3.44 7.85 3.28
N LYS A 60 -3.53 8.45 4.47
CA LYS A 60 -4.57 9.44 4.81
C LYS A 60 -4.49 10.69 3.93
N TYR A 61 -3.29 11.18 3.63
CA TYR A 61 -3.09 12.29 2.70
C TYR A 61 -3.60 11.92 1.30
N CYS A 62 -3.23 10.75 0.78
CA CYS A 62 -3.70 10.26 -0.51
C CYS A 62 -5.23 10.15 -0.55
N GLY A 63 -5.86 9.53 0.45
CA GLY A 63 -7.32 9.42 0.52
C GLY A 63 -8.05 10.76 0.67
N LYS A 64 -7.38 11.80 1.16
CA LYS A 64 -7.94 13.15 1.30
C LYS A 64 -7.77 14.01 0.05
N VAL A 65 -6.61 13.94 -0.60
CA VAL A 65 -6.27 14.77 -1.76
C VAL A 65 -6.89 14.24 -3.05
N TYR A 66 -6.90 12.91 -3.19
CA TYR A 66 -7.40 12.28 -4.41
C TYR A 66 -8.85 11.84 -4.20
N PRO A 67 -9.77 12.19 -5.11
CA PRO A 67 -11.14 11.74 -5.03
C PRO A 67 -11.20 10.25 -5.39
N PHE A 68 -11.02 9.38 -4.39
CA PHE A 68 -11.16 7.95 -4.57
C PHE A 68 -12.58 7.65 -5.09
N PRO A 69 -12.73 6.87 -6.16
CA PRO A 69 -14.04 6.52 -6.67
C PRO A 69 -14.82 5.68 -5.65
N LYS A 70 -16.14 5.56 -5.84
CA LYS A 70 -16.94 4.68 -5.00
C LYS A 70 -16.72 3.23 -5.40
N TYR A 71 -16.68 2.35 -4.40
CA TYR A 71 -16.65 0.92 -4.63
C TYR A 71 -17.80 0.48 -5.54
N LYS A 72 -17.46 -0.31 -6.55
CA LYS A 72 -18.38 -0.95 -7.48
C LYS A 72 -17.82 -2.30 -7.88
N THR A 73 -18.48 -3.37 -7.44
CA THR A 73 -18.09 -4.76 -7.73
C THR A 73 -17.68 -4.95 -9.19
N ALA A 74 -16.53 -5.60 -9.41
CA ALA A 74 -15.95 -5.96 -10.71
C ALA A 74 -15.62 -4.78 -11.66
N SER A 75 -15.64 -3.54 -11.19
CA SER A 75 -15.39 -2.34 -12.03
C SER A 75 -14.59 -1.25 -11.34
N MET A 76 -14.71 -1.16 -10.01
CA MET A 76 -13.87 -0.37 -9.13
C MET A 76 -13.92 -1.08 -7.78
N ASP A 77 -13.22 -2.20 -7.67
CA ASP A 77 -13.17 -3.02 -6.47
C ASP A 77 -11.74 -3.16 -5.95
N CYS A 78 -11.52 -4.12 -5.07
CA CYS A 78 -10.38 -4.14 -4.15
C CYS A 78 -9.01 -3.98 -4.84
N ASP A 79 -8.84 -4.59 -6.01
CA ASP A 79 -7.61 -4.55 -6.80
C ASP A 79 -7.39 -3.18 -7.44
N ASP A 80 -8.44 -2.54 -7.97
CA ASP A 80 -8.34 -1.18 -8.51
C ASP A 80 -7.88 -0.18 -7.44
N PHE A 81 -8.41 -0.30 -6.21
CA PHE A 81 -7.99 0.54 -5.10
C PHE A 81 -6.54 0.28 -4.69
N ALA A 82 -6.11 -0.99 -4.68
CA ALA A 82 -4.74 -1.34 -4.34
C ALA A 82 -3.73 -0.84 -5.39
N VAL A 83 -4.08 -0.94 -6.67
CA VAL A 83 -3.30 -0.40 -7.79
C VAL A 83 -3.20 1.13 -7.70
N LEU A 84 -4.34 1.80 -7.50
CA LEU A 84 -4.38 3.26 -7.38
C LEU A 84 -3.52 3.74 -6.21
N MET A 85 -3.68 3.13 -5.03
CA MET A 85 -2.90 3.53 -3.85
C MET A 85 -1.40 3.29 -4.06
N LYS A 86 -0.97 2.16 -4.65
CA LYS A 86 0.45 1.95 -4.99
C LYS A 86 1.01 3.06 -5.88
N GLY A 87 0.27 3.43 -6.92
CA GLY A 87 0.67 4.53 -7.81
C GLY A 87 0.78 5.86 -7.07
N LEU A 88 -0.18 6.19 -6.21
CA LEU A 88 -0.16 7.43 -5.43
C LEU A 88 0.97 7.49 -4.41
N MET A 89 1.23 6.39 -3.70
CA MET A 89 2.32 6.30 -2.72
C MET A 89 3.69 6.50 -3.37
N SER A 90 3.89 5.92 -4.56
CA SER A 90 5.09 6.14 -5.36
C SER A 90 5.17 7.58 -5.89
N ALA A 91 4.11 8.12 -6.48
CA ALA A 91 4.12 9.44 -7.10
C ALA A 91 4.25 10.59 -6.09
N GLU A 92 3.57 10.48 -4.95
CA GLU A 92 3.60 11.53 -3.94
C GLU A 92 4.80 11.38 -3.01
N PHE A 93 5.07 10.17 -2.50
CA PHE A 93 6.06 10.01 -1.45
C PHE A 93 7.37 9.36 -1.93
N GLY A 94 7.42 8.81 -3.14
CA GLY A 94 8.59 8.02 -3.57
C GLY A 94 8.74 6.71 -2.81
N ILE A 95 7.67 6.23 -2.14
CA ILE A 95 7.66 4.94 -1.45
C ILE A 95 7.42 3.86 -2.50
N ASN A 96 8.48 3.15 -2.89
CA ASN A 96 8.39 1.98 -3.77
C ASN A 96 8.32 0.66 -3.00
N ASP A 97 8.61 0.62 -1.69
CA ASP A 97 8.24 -0.50 -0.81
C ASP A 97 6.74 -0.41 -0.43
N PHE A 98 5.89 -0.46 -1.46
CA PHE A 98 4.45 -0.46 -1.33
C PHE A 98 3.86 -1.40 -2.39
N GLY A 99 3.56 -2.63 -1.99
CA GLY A 99 3.11 -3.71 -2.86
C GLY A 99 1.60 -3.76 -3.00
N ILE A 100 1.13 -4.43 -4.06
CA ILE A 100 -0.24 -4.92 -4.16
C ILE A 100 -0.23 -6.34 -3.59
N ALA A 101 -0.90 -6.51 -2.46
CA ALA A 101 -1.04 -7.80 -1.79
C ALA A 101 -2.35 -8.47 -2.19
N LEU A 102 -2.30 -9.78 -2.40
CA LEU A 102 -3.46 -10.63 -2.65
C LEU A 102 -3.51 -11.70 -1.57
N GLY A 103 -4.71 -12.00 -1.08
CA GLY A 103 -4.90 -13.05 -0.11
C GLY A 103 -6.32 -13.16 0.42
N VAL A 104 -6.47 -13.85 1.55
CA VAL A 104 -7.78 -14.21 2.11
C VAL A 104 -8.15 -13.27 3.25
N THR A 105 -9.41 -12.86 3.27
CA THR A 105 -10.06 -12.11 4.36
C THR A 105 -11.29 -12.89 4.84
N PRO A 106 -11.94 -12.50 5.95
CA PRO A 106 -13.20 -13.12 6.34
C PRO A 106 -14.32 -13.01 5.29
N GLN A 107 -14.20 -12.10 4.33
CA GLN A 107 -15.16 -11.89 3.25
C GLN A 107 -14.82 -12.64 1.95
N GLY A 108 -13.65 -13.27 1.87
CA GLY A 108 -13.16 -13.99 0.68
C GLY A 108 -11.80 -13.51 0.21
N TYR A 109 -11.43 -13.89 -1.01
CA TYR A 109 -10.18 -13.44 -1.63
C TYR A 109 -10.28 -11.94 -1.95
N HIS A 110 -9.23 -11.19 -1.61
CA HIS A 110 -9.23 -9.73 -1.60
C HIS A 110 -7.87 -9.20 -2.02
N ALA A 111 -7.85 -8.00 -2.58
CA ALA A 111 -6.65 -7.24 -2.86
C ALA A 111 -6.53 -6.03 -1.91
N PHE A 112 -5.34 -5.81 -1.39
CA PHE A 112 -5.00 -4.73 -0.47
C PHE A 112 -3.55 -4.31 -0.72
N ASN A 113 -2.98 -3.45 0.11
CA ASN A 113 -1.56 -3.10 -0.01
C ASN A 113 -0.75 -3.63 1.16
N ILE A 114 0.55 -3.74 0.95
CA ILE A 114 1.53 -4.14 1.97
C ILE A 114 2.74 -3.22 1.88
N SER A 115 3.32 -2.89 3.02
CA SER A 115 4.52 -2.06 3.09
C SER A 115 5.35 -2.44 4.30
N ARG A 116 6.66 -2.26 4.21
CA ARG A 116 7.56 -2.31 5.35
C ARG A 116 7.36 -1.06 6.19
N VAL A 117 7.25 -1.26 7.49
CA VAL A 117 7.44 -0.22 8.49
C VAL A 117 8.43 -0.72 9.51
N GLU A 118 9.47 0.09 9.76
CA GLU A 118 10.53 -0.26 10.72
C GLU A 118 11.17 -1.62 10.41
N ASP A 119 10.84 -2.68 11.16
CA ASP A 119 11.38 -4.03 11.06
C ASP A 119 10.36 -5.10 10.63
N ARG A 120 9.16 -4.69 10.20
CA ARG A 120 8.04 -5.60 9.91
C ARG A 120 7.20 -5.16 8.71
N ARG A 121 6.34 -6.06 8.24
CA ARG A 121 5.36 -5.79 7.18
C ARG A 121 3.98 -5.48 7.78
N VAL A 122 3.32 -4.46 7.25
CA VAL A 122 1.93 -4.11 7.60
C VAL A 122 1.07 -4.15 6.36
N LEU A 123 -0.20 -4.49 6.57
CA LEU A 123 -1.24 -4.44 5.55
C LEU A 123 -1.97 -3.10 5.61
N ILE A 124 -2.43 -2.64 4.45
CA ILE A 124 -3.16 -1.39 4.29
C ILE A 124 -4.43 -1.69 3.51
N GLU A 125 -5.58 -1.32 4.06
CA GLU A 125 -6.87 -1.32 3.35
C GLU A 125 -7.03 0.03 2.63
N PRO A 126 -6.79 0.11 1.31
CA PRO A 126 -6.77 1.38 0.59
C PRO A 126 -8.13 2.09 0.56
N GLN A 127 -9.23 1.39 0.77
CA GLN A 127 -10.57 1.99 0.77
C GLN A 127 -10.88 2.77 2.07
N THR A 128 -10.36 2.30 3.20
CA THR A 128 -10.60 2.90 4.52
C THR A 128 -9.40 3.69 5.04
N GLY A 129 -8.21 3.42 4.49
CA GLY A 129 -6.93 3.96 4.96
C GLY A 129 -6.42 3.30 6.23
N GLU A 130 -7.02 2.18 6.65
CA GLU A 130 -6.57 1.45 7.83
C GLU A 130 -5.24 0.74 7.57
N VAL A 131 -4.37 0.72 8.60
CA VAL A 131 -3.06 0.04 8.58
C VAL A 131 -2.99 -0.88 9.78
N PHE A 132 -2.72 -2.17 9.53
CA PHE A 132 -2.81 -3.25 10.52
C PHE A 132 -1.80 -4.37 10.23
N GLU A 133 -1.63 -5.31 11.17
CA GLU A 133 -0.67 -6.41 11.02
C GLU A 133 -1.21 -7.56 10.17
N ILE A 134 -0.31 -8.37 9.60
CA ILE A 134 -0.70 -9.61 8.91
C ILE A 134 -1.36 -10.56 9.92
N GLY A 135 -2.52 -11.11 9.56
CA GLY A 135 -3.37 -11.93 10.42
C GLY A 135 -4.37 -11.14 11.26
N GLU A 136 -4.15 -9.83 11.44
CA GLU A 136 -5.13 -8.97 12.10
C GLU A 136 -6.40 -8.89 11.25
N LYS A 137 -7.57 -8.82 11.90
CA LYS A 137 -8.89 -8.81 11.24
C LYS A 137 -9.16 -10.04 10.34
N GLY A 138 -8.35 -11.09 10.43
CA GLY A 138 -8.44 -12.28 9.60
C GLY A 138 -7.85 -12.11 8.19
N TYR A 139 -7.06 -11.06 7.95
CA TYR A 139 -6.40 -10.82 6.67
C TYR A 139 -5.11 -11.61 6.60
N GLN A 140 -4.99 -12.46 5.59
CA GLN A 140 -3.77 -13.20 5.25
C GLN A 140 -3.32 -12.77 3.87
N CYS A 141 -2.00 -12.72 3.65
CA CYS A 141 -1.40 -12.41 2.36
C CYS A 141 -0.71 -13.68 1.84
N ASP A 142 -0.96 -14.06 0.59
CA ASP A 142 -0.27 -15.17 -0.05
C ASP A 142 0.59 -14.74 -1.25
N LYS A 143 0.30 -13.58 -1.85
CA LYS A 143 1.04 -13.06 -3.00
C LYS A 143 1.21 -11.56 -2.94
N VAL A 144 2.30 -11.09 -3.55
CA VAL A 144 2.63 -9.68 -3.67
C VAL A 144 3.12 -9.34 -5.08
N ILE A 145 2.62 -8.25 -5.64
CA ILE A 145 3.20 -7.57 -6.80
C ILE A 145 3.95 -6.35 -6.26
N GLN A 146 5.28 -6.34 -6.39
CA GLN A 146 6.17 -5.37 -5.74
C GLN A 146 6.99 -4.57 -6.74
#